data_AF-A0A4P5TZW9-F1
#
_entry.id   AF-A0A4P5TZW9-F1
#
_cell.length_a   1.000
_cell.length_b   1.000
_cell.length_c   1.000
_cell.angle_alpha   90.00
_cell.angle_beta   90.00
_cell.angle_gamma   90.00
#
_symmetry.space_group_name_H-M   'P 1'
#
loop_
_entity.id
_entity.type
_entity.pdbx_description
1 polymer ?
#
loop_
_entity_poly.entity_id
_entity_poly.type
_entity_poly.pdbx_seq_one_letter_code
_entity_poly.pdbx_strand_id
1 'polypeptide(L)'
;MTPALINWQMKASFVLTVFVVILFGLDAGISVLIGLMSVVSGMIIGSRIAHRTSKSKEPFGIVINMLKAEAVKIIVVITVLWIAFKFYKALVPLALIVGLAVAAILSGASIVKLNKIDK
;
A
#
# COMPACT_ATOMS: atom_id res chain seq x y z
N MET A 1 3.58 0.17 -12.75
CA MET A 1 3.37 1.39 -11.93
C MET A 1 4.57 2.31 -12.15
N THR A 2 4.36 3.61 -12.34
CA THR A 2 5.45 4.55 -12.58
C THR A 2 6.20 4.87 -11.27
N PRO A 3 7.52 5.15 -11.32
CA PRO A 3 8.30 5.52 -10.13
C PRO A 3 7.73 6.76 -9.42
N ALA A 4 7.06 7.66 -10.15
CA ALA A 4 6.42 8.84 -9.60
C ALA A 4 5.33 8.54 -8.56
N LEU A 5 4.54 7.47 -8.73
CA LEU A 5 3.45 7.12 -7.80
C LEU A 5 3.97 6.54 -6.49
N ILE A 6 5.01 5.70 -6.57
CA ILE A 6 5.70 5.17 -5.40
C ILE A 6 6.35 6.33 -4.62
N ASN A 7 7.02 7.26 -5.31
CA ASN A 7 7.63 8.42 -4.67
C ASN A 7 6.59 9.32 -3.96
N TRP A 8 5.40 9.48 -4.55
CA TRP A 8 4.30 10.21 -3.92
C TRP A 8 3.80 9.54 -2.64
N GLN A 9 3.52 8.23 -2.69
CA GLN A 9 3.08 7.47 -1.52
C GLN A 9 4.14 7.48 -0.42
N MET A 10 5.42 7.35 -0.77
CA MET A 10 6.54 7.39 0.19
C MET A 10 6.64 8.74 0.90
N LYS A 11 6.50 9.87 0.17
CA LYS A 11 6.51 11.21 0.78
C LYS A 11 5.34 11.40 1.74
N ALA A 12 4.12 11.04 1.32
CA ALA A 12 2.93 11.14 2.18
C ALA A 12 3.06 10.25 3.43
N SER A 13 3.58 9.03 3.26
CA SER A 13 3.85 8.07 4.34
C SER A 13 4.87 8.62 5.34
N PHE A 14 5.94 9.26 4.85
CA PHE A 14 6.97 9.86 5.68
C PHE A 14 6.42 11.01 6.52
N VAL A 15 5.68 11.93 5.91
CA VAL A 15 5.06 13.07 6.63
C VAL A 15 4.11 12.58 7.72
N LEU A 16 3.25 11.61 7.41
CA LEU A 16 2.33 11.04 8.40
C LEU A 16 3.08 10.36 9.55
N THR A 17 4.12 9.58 9.24
CA THR A 17 4.91 8.88 10.26
C THR A 17 5.56 9.88 11.21
N VAL A 18 6.21 10.93 10.69
CA VAL A 18 6.84 11.97 11.50
C VAL A 18 5.81 12.68 12.39
N PHE A 19 4.65 13.03 11.82
CA PHE A 19 3.57 13.66 12.58
C PHE A 19 3.07 12.79 13.74
N VAL A 20 2.92 11.48 13.51
CA VAL A 20 2.49 10.54 14.55
C VAL A 20 3.57 10.32 15.60
N VAL A 21 4.86 10.26 15.21
CA VAL A 21 5.97 10.18 16.17
C VAL A 21 5.95 11.38 17.13
N ILE A 22 5.74 12.59 16.61
CA ILE A 22 5.74 13.83 17.40
C ILE A 22 4.58 13.86 18.41
N LEU A 23 3.38 13.41 18.00
CA LEU A 23 2.18 13.51 18.82
C LEU A 23 1.94 12.32 19.76
N PHE A 24 2.29 11.11 19.32
CA PHE A 24 1.92 9.85 19.98
C PHE A 24 3.12 8.99 20.36
N GLY A 25 4.34 9.44 20.08
CA GLY A 25 5.58 8.76 20.43
C GLY A 25 6.05 7.73 19.40
N LEU A 26 7.23 7.17 19.68
CA LEU A 26 7.97 6.33 18.74
C LEU A 26 7.23 5.03 18.39
N ASP A 27 6.60 4.37 19.36
CA ASP A 27 5.88 3.11 19.14
C ASP A 27 4.67 3.27 18.22
N ALA A 28 3.90 4.35 18.38
CA ALA A 28 2.79 4.69 17.50
C ALA A 28 3.30 5.02 16.09
N GLY A 29 4.39 5.79 15.99
CA GLY A 29 5.03 6.12 14.71
C GLY A 29 5.52 4.90 13.95
N ILE A 30 6.24 3.98 14.62
CA ILE A 30 6.71 2.73 14.03
C ILE A 30 5.52 1.86 13.60
N SER A 31 4.45 1.82 14.40
CA SER A 31 3.24 1.06 14.06
C SER A 31 2.55 1.60 12.80
N VAL A 32 2.43 2.92 12.66
CA VAL A 32 1.95 3.58 11.43
C VAL A 32 2.85 3.25 10.25
N LEU A 33 4.18 3.32 10.43
CA LEU A 33 5.14 3.02 9.38
C LEU A 33 5.03 1.56 8.90
N ILE A 34 4.88 0.60 9.81
CA ILE A 34 4.64 -0.81 9.49
C ILE A 34 3.35 -0.96 8.66
N GLY A 35 2.26 -0.31 9.08
CA GLY A 35 1.00 -0.30 8.36
C GLY A 35 1.16 0.24 6.93
N LEU A 36 1.83 1.40 6.78
CA LEU A 36 2.12 2.03 5.49
C LEU A 36 2.97 1.12 4.58
N MET A 37 4.06 0.55 5.11
CA MET A 37 4.99 -0.28 4.36
C MET A 37 4.37 -1.61 3.92
N SER A 38 3.45 -2.17 4.71
CA SER A 38 2.73 -3.39 4.31
C SER A 38 1.96 -3.18 3.00
N VAL A 39 1.26 -2.06 2.85
CA VAL A 39 0.52 -1.72 1.62
C VAL A 39 1.46 -1.39 0.46
N VAL A 40 2.55 -0.64 0.70
CA VAL A 40 3.56 -0.34 -0.33
C VAL A 40 4.14 -1.64 -0.90
N SER A 41 4.49 -2.60 -0.05
CA SER A 41 5.05 -3.89 -0.48
C SER A 41 4.05 -4.69 -1.31
N GLY A 42 2.78 -4.78 -0.87
CA GLY A 42 1.72 -5.41 -1.63
C GLY A 42 1.48 -4.73 -2.97
N MET A 43 1.54 -3.40 -3.02
CA MET A 43 1.35 -2.62 -4.24
C MET A 43 2.47 -2.90 -5.25
N ILE A 44 3.72 -2.95 -4.81
CA ILE A 44 4.87 -3.27 -5.67
C ILE A 44 4.71 -4.69 -6.24
N ILE A 45 4.41 -5.69 -5.39
CA ILE A 45 4.29 -7.08 -5.81
C ILE A 45 3.07 -7.29 -6.71
N GLY A 46 1.89 -6.78 -6.32
CA GLY A 46 0.67 -6.86 -7.10
C GLY A 46 0.80 -6.20 -8.47
N SER A 47 1.47 -5.04 -8.55
CA SER A 47 1.69 -4.34 -9.83
C SER A 47 2.58 -5.13 -10.79
N ARG A 48 3.57 -5.88 -10.29
CA ARG A 48 4.39 -6.78 -11.14
C ARG A 48 3.58 -7.93 -11.70
N ILE A 49 2.63 -8.45 -10.93
CA ILE A 49 1.76 -9.55 -11.34
C ILE A 49 0.75 -9.07 -12.38
N ALA A 50 0.20 -7.86 -12.22
CA ALA A 50 -0.64 -7.22 -13.22
C ALA A 50 0.09 -7.09 -14.57
N HIS A 51 1.32 -6.58 -14.54
CA HIS A 51 2.14 -6.38 -15.75
C HIS A 51 2.50 -7.69 -16.47
N ARG A 52 2.70 -8.79 -15.74
CA ARG A 52 2.92 -10.11 -16.36
C ARG A 52 1.67 -10.66 -17.05
N THR A 53 0.49 -10.20 -16.68
CA THR A 53 -0.79 -10.74 -17.14
C THR A 53 -1.45 -9.86 -18.22
N SER A 54 -0.89 -8.69 -18.55
CA SER A 54 -1.48 -7.66 -19.44
C SER A 54 -1.61 -8.01 -20.93
N LYS A 55 -1.60 -9.28 -21.32
CA LYS A 55 -1.72 -9.72 -22.72
C LYS A 55 -3.15 -9.63 -23.28
N SER A 56 -4.16 -9.45 -22.44
CA SER A 56 -5.57 -9.37 -22.85
C SER A 56 -5.94 -7.98 -23.38
N LYS A 57 -6.34 -7.89 -24.66
CA LYS A 57 -6.90 -6.67 -25.26
C LYS A 57 -8.40 -6.49 -24.98
N GLU A 58 -9.05 -7.49 -24.40
CA GLU A 58 -10.48 -7.46 -24.10
C GLU A 58 -10.78 -6.74 -22.78
N PRO A 59 -11.83 -5.89 -22.72
CA PRO A 59 -12.17 -5.10 -21.54
C PRO A 59 -12.37 -5.95 -20.27
N PHE A 60 -13.03 -7.10 -20.41
CA PHE A 60 -13.27 -8.00 -19.27
C PHE A 60 -11.98 -8.63 -18.74
N GLY A 61 -11.05 -8.99 -19.63
CA GLY A 61 -9.73 -9.51 -19.26
C GLY A 61 -8.89 -8.50 -18.48
N ILE A 62 -9.02 -7.20 -18.79
CA ILE A 62 -8.35 -6.12 -18.05
C ILE A 62 -8.86 -6.05 -16.61
N VAL A 63 -10.18 -6.10 -16.40
CA VAL A 63 -10.80 -6.06 -15.07
C VAL A 63 -10.39 -7.27 -14.22
N ILE A 64 -10.42 -8.47 -14.79
CA ILE A 64 -10.01 -9.69 -14.08
C ILE A 64 -8.53 -9.64 -13.70
N ASN A 65 -7.65 -9.19 -14.59
CA ASN A 65 -6.23 -9.06 -14.29
C ASN A 65 -5.95 -8.01 -13.22
N MET A 66 -6.71 -6.91 -13.22
CA MET A 66 -6.64 -5.89 -12.18
C MET A 66 -7.11 -6.43 -10.83
N LEU A 67 -8.23 -7.17 -10.79
CA LEU A 67 -8.74 -7.79 -9.57
C LEU A 67 -7.77 -8.85 -9.01
N LYS A 68 -7.15 -9.65 -9.90
CA LYS A 68 -6.11 -10.62 -9.52
C LYS A 68 -4.90 -9.92 -8.88
N ALA A 69 -4.47 -8.79 -9.42
CA ALA A 69 -3.38 -8.00 -8.85
C ALA A 69 -3.74 -7.43 -7.47
N GLU A 70 -4.98 -6.99 -7.27
CA GLU A 70 -5.48 -6.51 -5.98
C GLU A 70 -5.56 -7.65 -4.94
N ALA A 71 -6.03 -8.83 -5.34
CA ALA A 71 -6.06 -10.00 -4.47
C ALA A 71 -4.65 -10.37 -3.97
N VAL A 72 -3.65 -10.35 -4.85
CA VAL A 72 -2.27 -10.61 -4.42
C VAL A 72 -1.75 -9.52 -3.49
N LYS A 73 -2.07 -8.24 -3.73
CA LYS A 73 -1.71 -7.14 -2.82
C LYS A 73 -2.23 -7.42 -1.40
N ILE A 74 -3.49 -7.80 -1.27
CA ILE A 74 -4.11 -8.08 0.04
C ILE A 74 -3.42 -9.26 0.73
N ILE A 75 -3.10 -10.35 0.00
CA ILE A 75 -2.37 -11.50 0.56
C ILE A 75 -1.00 -11.08 1.10
N VAL A 76 -0.27 -10.24 0.36
CA VAL A 76 1.03 -9.71 0.80
C VAL A 76 0.86 -8.85 2.06
N VAL A 77 -0.13 -7.95 2.08
CA VAL A 77 -0.42 -7.11 3.26
C VAL A 77 -0.67 -7.97 4.49
N ILE A 78 -1.55 -8.97 4.39
CA ILE A 78 -1.86 -9.89 5.50
C ILE A 78 -0.60 -10.60 5.98
N THR A 79 0.23 -11.08 5.05
CA THR A 79 1.48 -11.78 5.38
C THR A 79 2.47 -10.88 6.12
N VAL A 80 2.68 -9.65 5.63
CA VAL A 80 3.59 -8.68 6.26
C VAL A 80 3.07 -8.24 7.63
N LEU A 81 1.77 -8.01 7.76
CA LEU A 81 1.15 -7.68 9.04
C LEU A 81 1.30 -8.82 10.04
N TRP A 82 1.08 -10.07 9.60
CA TRP A 82 1.27 -11.22 10.46
C TRP A 82 2.70 -11.32 10.99
N ILE A 83 3.70 -11.09 10.13
CA ILE A 83 5.10 -11.01 10.53
C ILE A 83 5.30 -9.86 11.54
N ALA A 84 4.77 -8.67 11.26
CA ALA A 84 4.92 -7.52 12.15
C ALA A 84 4.35 -7.81 13.55
N PHE A 85 3.12 -8.32 13.65
CA PHE A 85 2.49 -8.69 14.93
C PHE A 85 3.27 -9.78 15.67
N LYS A 86 3.95 -10.67 14.95
CA LYS A 86 4.76 -11.74 15.56
C LYS A 86 6.06 -11.20 16.16
N PHE A 87 6.75 -10.30 15.47
CA PHE A 87 8.13 -9.90 15.82
C PHE A 87 8.24 -8.55 16.54
N TYR A 88 7.27 -7.63 16.39
CA TYR A 88 7.32 -6.32 17.04
C TYR A 88 6.37 -6.25 18.24
N LYS A 89 6.92 -6.26 19.46
CA LYS A 89 6.11 -6.35 20.70
C LYS A 89 5.47 -5.03 21.13
N ALA A 90 6.03 -3.89 20.73
CA ALA A 90 5.52 -2.56 21.08
C ALA A 90 4.49 -2.01 20.06
N LEU A 91 3.81 -2.91 19.33
CA LEU A 91 2.88 -2.54 18.28
C LEU A 91 1.65 -1.87 18.89
N VAL A 92 1.33 -0.67 18.44
CA VAL A 92 0.11 0.08 18.79
C VAL A 92 -0.93 -0.22 17.71
N PRO A 93 -1.95 -1.07 17.97
CA PRO A 93 -2.83 -1.58 16.91
C PRO A 93 -3.62 -0.49 16.19
N LEU A 94 -4.11 0.52 16.93
CA LEU A 94 -4.84 1.64 16.33
C LEU A 94 -3.95 2.45 15.38
N ALA A 95 -2.70 2.71 15.77
CA ALA A 95 -1.75 3.44 14.93
C ALA A 95 -1.42 2.63 13.66
N LEU A 96 -1.24 1.31 13.78
CA LEU A 96 -1.07 0.44 12.62
C LEU A 96 -2.26 0.49 11.65
N ILE A 97 -3.49 0.43 12.17
CA ILE A 97 -4.70 0.49 11.33
C ILE A 97 -4.80 1.83 10.59
N VAL A 98 -4.47 2.94 11.26
CA VAL A 98 -4.42 4.27 10.63
C VAL A 98 -3.41 4.29 9.49
N GLY A 99 -2.18 3.78 9.72
CA GLY A 99 -1.17 3.67 8.67
C GLY A 99 -1.64 2.81 7.50
N LEU A 100 -2.30 1.68 7.77
CA LEU A 100 -2.86 0.80 6.76
C LEU A 100 -3.94 1.49 5.92
N ALA A 101 -4.90 2.14 6.58
CA ALA A 101 -6.03 2.80 5.95
C ALA A 101 -5.55 3.95 5.05
N VAL A 102 -4.65 4.80 5.55
CA VAL A 102 -4.08 5.90 4.76
C VAL A 102 -3.34 5.36 3.55
N ALA A 103 -2.48 4.35 3.72
CA ALA A 103 -1.76 3.79 2.57
C ALA A 103 -2.69 3.12 1.55
N ALA A 104 -3.75 2.44 2.00
CA ALA A 104 -4.75 1.83 1.11
C ALA A 104 -5.50 2.89 0.29
N ILE A 105 -5.94 3.98 0.93
CA ILE A 105 -6.58 5.11 0.25
C ILE A 105 -5.61 5.73 -0.77
N LEU A 106 -4.36 5.99 -0.38
CA LEU A 106 -3.35 6.55 -1.29
C LEU A 106 -3.03 5.60 -2.45
N SER A 107 -2.99 4.29 -2.21
CA SER A 107 -2.77 3.27 -3.24
C SER A 107 -3.94 3.24 -4.24
N GLY A 108 -5.18 3.27 -3.76
CA GLY A 108 -6.37 3.31 -4.63
C GLY A 108 -6.50 4.63 -5.40
N ALA A 109 -6.28 5.78 -4.75
CA ALA A 109 -6.32 7.09 -5.39
C ALA A 109 -5.26 7.25 -6.50
N SER A 110 -4.13 6.56 -6.36
CA SER A 110 -3.07 6.53 -7.38
C SER A 110 -3.52 5.90 -8.71
N ILE A 111 -4.48 4.98 -8.67
CA ILE A 111 -5.06 4.35 -9.87
C ILE A 111 -5.92 5.36 -10.62
N VAL A 112 -6.72 6.17 -9.91
CA VAL A 112 -7.60 7.19 -10.52
C VAL A 112 -6.81 8.29 -11.22
N LYS A 113 -5.63 8.67 -10.68
CA LYS A 113 -4.74 9.65 -11.32
C LYS A 113 -4.22 9.19 -12.69
N LEU A 114 -4.01 7.89 -12.90
CA LEU A 114 -3.53 7.36 -14.18
C LEU A 114 -4.59 7.53 -15.29
N ASN A 115 -5.86 7.35 -14.97
CA ASN A 115 -6.96 7.49 -15.94
C ASN A 115 -7.19 8.94 -16.41
N LYS A 116 -6.66 9.93 -15.70
CA LYS A 116 -6.84 11.36 -16.02
C LYS A 116 -5.72 11.96 -16.89
N ILE A 117 -4.59 11.27 -17.00
CA ILE A 117 -3.43 11.71 -17.80
C ILE A 117 -3.52 11.16 -19.24
N ASP A 118 -4.36 10.15 -19.46
CA ASP A 118 -4.57 9.49 -20.77
C ASP A 118 -5.81 10.04 -21.53
N LYS A 119 -6.28 11.23 -21.14
CA LYS A 119 -7.28 12.05 -21.86
C LYS A 119 -6.68 13.42 -22.12
#